data_AF-A0A5D2ZKY4-F1
#
_entry.id   AF-A0A5D2ZKY4-F1
#
_cell.length_a   1.000
_cell.length_b   1.000
_cell.length_c   1.000
_cell.angle_alpha   90.00
_cell.angle_beta   90.00
_cell.angle_gamma   90.00
#
_symmetry.space_group_name_H-M   'P 1'
#
loop_
_entity.id
_entity.type
_entity.pdbx_description
1 polymer ?
#
loop_
_entity_poly.entity_id
_entity_poly.type
_entity_poly.pdbx_seq_one_letter_code
_entity_poly.pdbx_strand_id
1 'polypeptide(L)'
;MENELHNFIKVWILAIISLCYCFYTSSKLPKGIFKLISLTPIFIFFLYLPLTISTAPLVGITAFFLSWLINFKLLLFCFDQPPLSPPPSNLFHFISLASLPIKPKQKTPSQNKSKPPQRSILFAIKVLILALLYHCYSYKQNIHKNVVLVMFCVRIYIELELILAVAGTLARAMFGFEIEPQFNEPYLATSLQDFWGRRWNLIVTSILRPTVYYPIRRISTRLLGSRWASLPAIFGVFVVSGLMHELIFYYLTRVAPTWEVTWFFILHGVAVVAEVVVKKVVPDKMRLHSVVSGALALGFVAVTAVWLFLPQLVRNGVDEKSIGEYSKLMDLIKGLLPF
;
A
#
# COMPACT_ATOMS: atom_id res chain seq x y z
N MET A 1 -3.90 12.13 -23.67
CA MET A 1 -2.81 11.89 -22.69
C MET A 1 -2.27 13.20 -22.14
N GLU A 2 -2.09 14.23 -22.95
CA GLU A 2 -1.57 15.54 -22.50
C GLU A 2 -2.39 16.21 -21.39
N ASN A 3 -3.72 16.25 -21.52
CA ASN A 3 -4.59 16.83 -20.48
C ASN A 3 -4.51 16.08 -19.14
N GLU A 4 -4.34 14.76 -19.18
CA GLU A 4 -4.19 13.92 -17.98
C GLU A 4 -2.83 14.16 -17.32
N LEU A 5 -1.76 14.28 -18.11
CA LEU A 5 -0.44 14.64 -17.60
C LEU A 5 -0.45 16.02 -16.96
N HIS A 6 -1.14 16.99 -17.57
CA HIS A 6 -1.33 18.32 -17.00
C HIS A 6 -2.05 18.26 -15.64
N ASN A 7 -3.16 17.51 -15.54
CA ASN A 7 -3.88 17.31 -14.28
C ASN A 7 -3.00 16.64 -13.22
N PHE A 8 -2.25 15.60 -13.59
CA PHE A 8 -1.31 14.92 -12.69
C PHE A 8 -0.25 15.87 -12.14
N ILE A 9 0.39 16.67 -13.01
CA ILE A 9 1.39 17.67 -12.59
C ILE A 9 0.75 18.69 -11.65
N LYS A 10 -0.44 19.19 -12.00
CA LYS A 10 -1.18 20.18 -11.19
C LYS A 10 -1.50 19.64 -9.80
N VAL A 11 -1.93 18.38 -9.69
CA VAL A 11 -2.18 17.70 -8.41
C VAL A 11 -0.93 17.67 -7.54
N TRP A 12 0.23 17.31 -8.09
CA TRP A 12 1.47 17.23 -7.32
C TRP A 12 2.03 18.60 -6.93
N ILE A 13 1.87 19.63 -7.77
CA ILE A 13 2.19 21.02 -7.40
C ILE A 13 1.33 21.45 -6.20
N LEU A 14 0.02 21.19 -6.23
CA LEU A 14 -0.90 21.50 -5.14
C LEU A 14 -0.56 20.73 -3.86
N ALA A 15 -0.15 19.46 -3.99
CA ALA A 15 0.31 18.65 -2.88
C ALA A 15 1.58 19.24 -2.23
N ILE A 16 2.55 19.67 -3.04
CA ILE A 16 3.78 20.31 -2.56
C ILE A 16 3.48 21.62 -1.83
N ILE A 17 2.63 22.49 -2.41
CA ILE A 17 2.21 23.76 -1.77
C ILE A 17 1.56 23.48 -0.41
N SER A 18 0.69 22.48 -0.34
CA SER A 18 0.03 22.06 0.90
C SER A 18 1.03 21.57 1.95
N LEU A 19 2.07 20.82 1.54
CA LEU A 19 3.14 20.37 2.44
C LEU A 19 4.05 21.54 2.89
N CYS A 20 4.27 22.56 2.06
CA CYS A 20 4.94 23.80 2.47
C CYS A 20 4.17 24.50 3.59
N TYR A 21 2.84 24.59 3.47
CA TYR A 21 1.99 25.13 4.54
C TYR A 21 2.14 24.32 5.85
N CYS A 22 2.10 22.98 5.76
CA CYS A 22 2.30 22.10 6.92
C CYS A 22 3.66 22.37 7.61
N PHE A 23 4.71 22.57 6.81
CA PHE A 23 6.06 22.80 7.31
C PHE A 23 6.25 24.18 7.95
N TYR A 24 5.79 25.26 7.32
CA TYR A 24 6.04 26.63 7.82
C TYR A 24 5.07 27.08 8.88
N THR A 25 3.84 26.59 8.85
CA THR A 25 2.75 27.04 9.72
C THR A 25 2.41 25.99 10.77
N SER A 26 1.97 24.80 10.35
CA SER A 26 1.47 23.79 11.29
C SER A 26 2.56 23.22 12.20
N SER A 27 3.83 23.24 11.79
CA SER A 27 4.96 22.82 12.63
C SER A 27 5.15 23.66 13.89
N LYS A 28 4.75 24.95 13.85
CA LYS A 28 4.86 25.90 14.96
C LYS A 28 3.73 25.76 15.98
N LEU A 29 2.68 25.03 15.63
CA LEU A 29 1.53 24.82 16.50
C LEU A 29 1.81 23.74 17.56
N PRO A 30 1.20 23.85 18.75
CA PRO A 30 1.32 22.82 19.77
C PRO A 30 0.69 21.50 19.31
N LYS A 31 1.22 20.38 19.82
CA LYS A 31 0.70 19.04 19.54
C LYS A 31 -0.77 18.89 19.93
N GLY A 32 -1.47 18.05 19.18
CA GLY A 32 -2.86 17.70 19.43
C GLY A 32 -3.82 18.56 18.60
N ILE A 33 -4.83 19.12 19.26
CA ILE A 33 -6.03 19.63 18.59
C ILE A 33 -5.79 20.84 17.70
N PHE A 34 -4.92 21.78 18.08
CA PHE A 34 -4.64 22.97 17.28
C PHE A 34 -3.95 22.63 15.95
N LYS A 35 -2.96 21.73 16.00
CA LYS A 35 -2.29 21.21 14.82
C LYS A 35 -3.25 20.40 13.95
N LEU A 36 -4.15 19.62 14.57
CA LEU A 36 -5.18 18.87 13.86
C LEU A 36 -6.14 19.78 13.10
N ILE A 37 -6.69 20.82 13.75
CA ILE A 37 -7.61 21.78 13.12
C ILE A 37 -6.93 22.49 11.94
N SER A 38 -5.66 22.89 12.09
CA SER A 38 -4.89 23.51 11.01
C SER A 38 -4.70 22.57 9.81
N LEU A 39 -4.60 21.25 10.02
CA LEU A 39 -4.36 20.26 8.98
C LEU A 39 -5.63 19.63 8.40
N THR A 40 -6.80 19.80 9.04
CA THR A 40 -8.09 19.29 8.52
C THR A 40 -8.37 19.71 7.08
N PRO A 41 -8.18 20.98 6.66
CA PRO A 41 -8.39 21.37 5.26
C PRO A 41 -7.46 20.60 4.31
N ILE A 42 -6.22 20.34 4.73
CA ILE A 42 -5.24 19.60 3.93
C ILE A 42 -5.65 18.14 3.77
N PHE A 43 -6.18 17.51 4.83
CA PHE A 43 -6.69 16.14 4.76
C PHE A 43 -7.81 16.01 3.75
N ILE A 44 -8.82 16.90 3.82
CA ILE A 44 -9.95 16.90 2.90
C ILE A 44 -9.45 17.13 1.46
N PHE A 45 -8.51 18.06 1.29
CA PHE A 45 -7.95 18.35 -0.03
C PHE A 45 -7.19 17.15 -0.62
N PHE A 46 -6.41 16.42 0.17
CA PHE A 46 -5.71 15.20 -0.28
C PHE A 46 -6.62 13.99 -0.52
N LEU A 47 -7.84 14.01 0.03
CA LEU A 47 -8.91 13.08 -0.37
C LEU A 47 -9.56 13.53 -1.69
N TYR A 48 -9.68 14.83 -1.94
CA TYR A 48 -10.30 15.32 -3.17
C TYR A 48 -9.39 15.20 -4.41
N LEU A 49 -8.09 15.50 -4.28
CA LEU A 49 -7.16 15.61 -5.42
C LEU A 49 -7.15 14.41 -6.39
N PRO A 50 -7.14 13.13 -5.93
CA PRO A 50 -7.18 11.98 -6.84
C PRO A 50 -8.39 11.96 -7.78
N LEU A 51 -9.51 12.60 -7.41
CA LEU A 51 -10.71 12.66 -8.23
C LEU A 51 -10.53 13.45 -9.53
N THR A 52 -9.48 14.27 -9.63
CA THR A 52 -9.21 15.11 -10.81
C THR A 52 -8.44 14.39 -11.92
N ILE A 53 -7.97 13.16 -11.66
CA ILE A 53 -7.25 12.32 -12.63
C ILE A 53 -8.21 11.23 -13.13
N SER A 54 -8.21 10.93 -14.43
CA SER A 54 -9.14 9.95 -15.01
C SER A 54 -8.48 8.61 -15.33
N THR A 55 -7.17 8.60 -15.57
CA THR A 55 -6.38 7.40 -15.90
C THR A 55 -6.18 6.48 -14.69
N ALA A 56 -6.42 5.18 -14.87
CA ALA A 56 -6.53 4.24 -13.74
C ALA A 56 -5.20 4.06 -12.97
N PRO A 57 -4.04 3.83 -13.61
CA PRO A 57 -2.76 3.72 -12.92
C PRO A 57 -2.37 5.01 -12.20
N LEU A 58 -2.54 6.18 -12.82
CA LEU A 58 -2.17 7.46 -12.20
C LEU A 58 -3.09 7.81 -11.02
N VAL A 59 -4.40 7.56 -11.14
CA VAL A 59 -5.35 7.67 -10.03
C VAL A 59 -4.94 6.78 -8.87
N GLY A 60 -4.68 5.49 -9.13
CA GLY A 60 -4.34 4.53 -8.08
C GLY A 60 -3.09 4.93 -7.30
N ILE A 61 -2.04 5.35 -8.02
CA ILE A 61 -0.79 5.86 -7.42
C ILE A 61 -1.10 7.12 -6.59
N THR A 62 -1.75 8.11 -7.19
CA THR A 62 -2.03 9.38 -6.53
C THR A 62 -2.89 9.21 -5.29
N ALA A 63 -3.92 8.35 -5.35
CA ALA A 63 -4.76 7.99 -4.21
C ALA A 63 -3.96 7.32 -3.09
N PHE A 64 -3.11 6.34 -3.41
CA PHE A 64 -2.27 5.67 -2.42
C PHE A 64 -1.33 6.66 -1.71
N PHE A 65 -0.67 7.53 -2.48
CA PHE A 65 0.30 8.46 -1.91
C PHE A 65 -0.36 9.62 -1.13
N LEU A 66 -1.36 10.28 -1.70
CA LEU A 66 -2.00 11.45 -1.08
C LEU A 66 -3.00 11.03 0.01
N SER A 67 -4.04 10.28 -0.39
CA SER A 67 -5.16 9.95 0.50
C SER A 67 -4.78 9.01 1.63
N TRP A 68 -3.78 8.15 1.42
CA TRP A 68 -3.32 7.20 2.43
C TRP A 68 -1.99 7.61 3.07
N LEU A 69 -0.88 7.56 2.33
CA LEU A 69 0.45 7.68 2.93
C LEU A 69 0.69 9.06 3.58
N ILE A 70 0.47 10.14 2.85
CA ILE A 70 0.71 11.50 3.34
C ILE A 70 -0.28 11.85 4.44
N ASN A 71 -1.59 11.62 4.23
CA ASN A 71 -2.61 11.89 5.24
C ASN A 71 -2.31 11.20 6.57
N PHE A 72 -1.90 9.93 6.54
CA PHE A 72 -1.60 9.19 7.76
C PHE A 72 -0.32 9.67 8.43
N LYS A 73 0.71 10.06 7.68
CA LYS A 73 1.92 10.67 8.25
C LYS A 73 1.66 12.06 8.85
N LEU A 74 0.82 12.86 8.19
CA LEU A 74 0.39 14.15 8.73
C LEU A 74 -0.51 13.97 9.96
N LEU A 75 -1.33 12.93 10.03
CA LEU A 75 -2.07 12.57 11.24
C LEU A 75 -1.12 12.25 12.40
N LEU A 76 -0.04 11.50 12.16
CA LEU A 76 1.02 11.28 13.16
C LEU A 76 1.71 12.59 13.56
N PHE A 77 1.98 13.46 12.59
CA PHE A 77 2.56 14.78 12.81
C PHE A 77 1.70 15.68 13.72
N CYS A 78 0.36 15.57 13.65
CA CYS A 78 -0.54 16.25 14.59
C CYS A 78 -0.20 15.95 16.06
N PHE A 79 0.27 14.73 16.34
CA PHE A 79 0.56 14.24 17.69
C PHE A 79 2.06 14.17 18.00
N ASP A 80 2.88 14.86 17.23
CA ASP A 80 4.35 14.85 17.33
C ASP A 80 4.97 13.45 17.25
N GLN A 81 4.38 12.57 16.44
CA GLN A 81 4.89 11.22 16.22
C GLN A 81 5.75 11.13 14.95
N PRO A 82 6.73 10.20 14.91
CA PRO A 82 7.53 9.97 13.70
C PRO A 82 6.63 9.53 12.52
N PRO A 83 7.05 9.76 11.25
CA PRO A 83 8.40 10.15 10.82
C PRO A 83 8.61 11.67 10.67
N LEU A 84 7.56 12.49 10.79
CA LEU A 84 7.63 13.93 10.52
C LEU A 84 7.96 14.77 11.76
N SER A 85 8.04 14.15 12.93
CA SER A 85 8.35 14.83 14.20
C SER A 85 9.60 14.26 14.86
N PRO A 86 10.57 15.11 15.28
CA PRO A 86 10.62 16.56 15.03
C PRO A 86 10.73 16.87 13.53
N PRO A 87 10.21 18.01 13.06
CA PRO A 87 10.31 18.39 11.65
C PRO A 87 11.79 18.50 11.26
N PRO A 88 12.19 17.94 10.11
CA PRO A 88 13.57 18.06 9.62
C PRO A 88 13.90 19.53 9.33
N SER A 89 15.17 19.89 9.40
CA SER A 89 15.62 21.27 9.22
C SER A 89 15.36 21.83 7.81
N ASN A 90 15.21 20.97 6.81
CA ASN A 90 14.99 21.34 5.42
C ASN A 90 13.56 20.99 4.98
N LEU A 91 12.85 21.97 4.41
CA LEU A 91 11.54 21.81 3.78
C LEU A 91 11.51 20.62 2.80
N PHE A 92 12.58 20.48 2.03
CA PHE A 92 12.68 19.43 1.02
C PHE A 92 12.72 18.01 1.63
N HIS A 93 13.41 17.87 2.77
CA HIS A 93 13.39 16.61 3.53
C HIS A 93 12.02 16.36 4.14
N PHE A 94 11.31 17.40 4.61
CA PHE A 94 9.95 17.25 5.12
C PHE A 94 9.01 16.76 4.03
N ILE A 95 9.02 17.40 2.85
CA ILE A 95 8.19 17.00 1.71
C ILE A 95 8.49 15.57 1.31
N SER A 96 9.77 15.20 1.18
CA SER A 96 10.18 13.84 0.80
C SER A 96 9.74 12.80 1.83
N LEU A 97 9.94 13.08 3.13
CA LEU A 97 9.53 12.19 4.22
C LEU A 97 8.02 12.05 4.30
N ALA A 98 7.25 13.09 3.96
CA ALA A 98 5.80 13.04 3.90
C ALA A 98 5.34 12.22 2.68
N SER A 99 5.83 12.54 1.50
CA SER A 99 5.33 12.02 0.24
C SER A 99 5.84 10.64 -0.14
N LEU A 100 7.03 10.22 0.30
CA LEU A 100 7.66 8.99 -0.19
C LEU A 100 7.74 7.91 0.91
N PRO A 101 7.74 6.61 0.56
CA PRO A 101 7.88 5.51 1.51
C PRO A 101 9.33 5.33 1.95
N ILE A 102 9.88 6.35 2.61
CA ILE A 102 11.26 6.41 3.07
C ILE A 102 11.33 6.50 4.60
N LYS A 103 12.40 5.95 5.17
CA LYS A 103 12.78 6.18 6.57
C LYS A 103 14.09 6.96 6.63
N PRO A 104 14.25 7.86 7.62
CA PRO A 104 15.55 8.43 7.91
C PRO A 104 16.54 7.30 8.22
N LYS A 105 17.79 7.43 7.76
CA LYS A 105 18.86 6.48 8.09
C LYS A 105 18.99 6.39 9.62
N GLN A 106 18.63 5.26 10.21
CA GLN A 106 19.02 4.97 11.58
C GLN A 106 20.48 4.52 11.57
N LYS A 107 21.32 5.16 12.39
CA LYS A 107 22.68 4.69 12.69
C LYS A 107 22.58 3.40 13.50
N THR A 108 22.25 2.28 12.87
CA THR A 108 22.36 0.96 13.48
C THR A 108 23.52 0.22 12.81
N PRO A 109 24.57 -0.20 13.55
CA PRO A 109 25.65 -0.98 12.98
C PRO A 109 25.18 -2.43 12.75
N SER A 110 25.28 -2.90 11.49
CA SER A 110 24.90 -4.24 10.98
C SER A 110 23.38 -4.50 10.97
N GLN A 111 22.73 -5.12 9.97
CA GLN A 111 23.00 -6.28 9.10
C GLN A 111 22.12 -6.04 7.84
N ASN A 112 22.47 -6.23 6.57
CA ASN A 112 23.17 -7.28 5.87
C ASN A 112 23.77 -6.67 4.59
N LYS A 113 25.10 -6.79 4.43
CA LYS A 113 25.67 -6.85 3.09
C LYS A 113 25.25 -8.22 2.51
N SER A 114 24.18 -8.29 1.72
CA SER A 114 23.85 -9.54 1.01
C SER A 114 23.33 -9.31 -0.40
N LYS A 115 24.22 -9.67 -1.35
CA LYS A 115 24.01 -10.20 -2.71
C LYS A 115 23.23 -9.33 -3.73
N PRO A 116 23.91 -8.37 -4.39
CA PRO A 116 23.35 -7.63 -5.51
C PRO A 116 22.87 -8.47 -6.72
N PRO A 117 23.47 -9.61 -7.12
CA PRO A 117 23.02 -10.30 -8.34
C PRO A 117 21.66 -11.00 -8.18
N GLN A 118 21.34 -11.54 -6.99
CA GLN A 118 20.11 -12.32 -6.78
C GLN A 118 18.84 -11.47 -6.84
N ARG A 119 18.89 -10.23 -6.33
CA ARG A 119 17.76 -9.29 -6.42
C ARG A 119 17.54 -8.77 -7.84
N SER A 120 18.61 -8.53 -8.60
CA SER A 120 18.51 -8.10 -10.00
C SER A 120 17.88 -9.18 -10.88
N ILE A 121 18.29 -10.44 -10.68
CA ILE A 121 17.71 -11.60 -11.39
C ILE A 121 16.23 -11.76 -11.06
N LEU A 122 15.85 -11.71 -9.77
CA LEU A 122 14.45 -11.83 -9.36
C LEU A 122 13.58 -10.70 -9.96
N PHE A 123 14.12 -9.49 -10.03
CA PHE A 123 13.46 -8.36 -10.68
C PHE A 123 13.26 -8.60 -12.18
N ALA A 124 14.29 -9.06 -12.88
CA ALA A 124 14.19 -9.40 -14.31
C ALA A 124 13.16 -10.51 -14.57
N ILE A 125 13.12 -11.55 -13.72
CA ILE A 125 12.10 -12.61 -13.78
C ILE A 125 10.69 -12.03 -13.62
N LYS A 126 10.47 -11.11 -12.68
CA LYS A 126 9.16 -10.46 -12.49
C LYS A 126 8.74 -9.63 -13.70
N VAL A 127 9.66 -8.90 -14.31
CA VAL A 127 9.40 -8.14 -15.54
C VAL A 127 9.04 -9.09 -16.70
N LEU A 128 9.75 -10.22 -16.82
CA LEU A 128 9.43 -11.24 -17.82
C LEU A 128 8.05 -11.86 -17.58
N ILE A 129 7.73 -12.23 -16.33
CA ILE A 129 6.39 -12.74 -15.96
C ILE A 129 5.32 -11.71 -16.30
N LEU A 130 5.55 -10.42 -16.02
CA LEU A 130 4.61 -9.37 -16.36
C LEU A 130 4.38 -9.31 -17.88
N ALA A 131 5.43 -9.33 -18.69
CA ALA A 131 5.32 -9.34 -20.15
C ALA A 131 4.55 -10.56 -20.67
N LEU A 132 4.81 -11.75 -20.11
CA LEU A 132 4.06 -12.97 -20.42
C LEU A 132 2.59 -12.87 -20.03
N LEU A 133 2.27 -12.31 -18.87
CA LEU A 133 0.89 -12.10 -18.43
C LEU A 133 0.13 -11.17 -19.38
N TYR A 134 0.77 -10.10 -19.85
CA TYR A 134 0.19 -9.20 -20.85
C TYR A 134 -0.08 -9.94 -22.17
N HIS A 135 0.87 -10.76 -22.63
CA HIS A 135 0.69 -11.56 -23.84
C HIS A 135 -0.44 -12.59 -23.70
N CYS A 136 -0.50 -13.33 -22.59
CA CYS A 136 -1.57 -14.29 -22.32
C CYS A 136 -2.94 -13.61 -22.21
N TYR A 137 -3.01 -12.34 -21.80
CA TYR A 137 -4.27 -11.60 -21.71
C TYR A 137 -4.94 -11.38 -23.07
N SER A 138 -4.18 -11.36 -24.16
CA SER A 138 -4.72 -11.34 -25.53
C SER A 138 -5.60 -12.56 -25.83
N TYR A 139 -5.40 -13.66 -25.12
CA TYR A 139 -6.17 -14.91 -25.26
C TYR A 139 -7.19 -15.11 -24.12
N LYS A 140 -7.51 -14.07 -23.34
CA LYS A 140 -8.39 -14.18 -22.16
C LYS A 140 -9.76 -14.80 -22.46
N GLN A 141 -10.27 -14.65 -23.68
CA GLN A 141 -11.56 -15.23 -24.11
C GLN A 141 -11.54 -16.76 -24.11
N ASN A 142 -10.37 -17.38 -24.29
CA ASN A 142 -10.19 -18.83 -24.33
C ASN A 142 -9.77 -19.41 -22.97
N ILE A 143 -9.56 -18.55 -21.96
CA ILE A 143 -9.06 -18.94 -20.63
C ILE A 143 -10.22 -18.93 -19.65
N HIS A 144 -10.29 -19.94 -18.78
CA HIS A 144 -11.32 -20.01 -17.75
C HIS A 144 -11.30 -18.75 -16.85
N LYS A 145 -12.47 -18.19 -16.53
CA LYS A 145 -12.62 -16.92 -15.81
C LYS A 145 -11.79 -16.84 -14.52
N ASN A 146 -11.77 -17.90 -13.72
CA ASN A 146 -10.99 -17.92 -12.47
C ASN A 146 -9.48 -17.83 -12.72
N VAL A 147 -8.98 -18.41 -13.82
CA VAL A 147 -7.56 -18.32 -14.19
C VAL A 147 -7.22 -16.89 -14.62
N VAL A 148 -8.10 -16.23 -15.38
CA VAL A 148 -7.94 -14.81 -15.73
C VAL A 148 -7.88 -13.92 -14.48
N LEU A 149 -8.71 -14.20 -13.47
CA LEU A 149 -8.68 -13.49 -12.18
C LEU A 149 -7.37 -13.72 -11.42
N VAL A 150 -6.86 -14.96 -11.39
CA VAL A 150 -5.55 -15.25 -10.78
C VAL A 150 -4.42 -14.53 -11.52
N MET A 151 -4.41 -14.55 -12.85
CA MET A 151 -3.47 -13.79 -13.67
C MET A 151 -3.54 -12.29 -13.35
N PHE A 152 -4.74 -11.74 -13.21
CA PHE A 152 -4.95 -10.34 -12.83
C PHE A 152 -4.41 -10.03 -11.43
N CYS A 153 -4.61 -10.93 -10.46
CA CYS A 153 -4.04 -10.80 -9.12
C CYS A 153 -2.51 -10.75 -9.14
N VAL A 154 -1.87 -11.64 -9.90
CA VAL A 154 -0.41 -11.67 -10.04
C VAL A 154 0.08 -10.40 -10.73
N ARG A 155 -0.64 -9.91 -11.74
CA ARG A 155 -0.33 -8.66 -12.43
C ARG A 155 -0.34 -7.47 -11.46
N ILE A 156 -1.43 -7.29 -10.70
CA ILE A 156 -1.53 -6.21 -9.70
C ILE A 156 -0.37 -6.26 -8.70
N TYR A 157 -0.03 -7.46 -8.22
CA TYR A 157 1.09 -7.63 -7.29
C TYR A 157 2.42 -7.17 -7.88
N ILE A 158 2.76 -7.62 -9.10
CA ILE A 158 4.02 -7.26 -9.76
C ILE A 158 4.05 -5.77 -10.11
N GLU A 159 2.95 -5.21 -10.61
CA GLU A 159 2.83 -3.78 -10.95
C GLU A 159 3.01 -2.90 -9.71
N LEU A 160 2.34 -3.24 -8.61
CA LEU A 160 2.45 -2.51 -7.35
C LEU A 160 3.88 -2.55 -6.80
N GLU A 161 4.53 -3.72 -6.84
CA GLU A 161 5.93 -3.85 -6.44
C GLU A 161 6.87 -3.02 -7.33
N LEU A 162 6.68 -3.07 -8.66
CA LEU A 162 7.50 -2.32 -9.61
C LEU A 162 7.37 -0.81 -9.43
N ILE A 163 6.14 -0.30 -9.34
CA ILE A 163 5.86 1.13 -9.15
C ILE A 163 6.51 1.63 -7.85
N LEU A 164 6.34 0.88 -6.76
CA LEU A 164 6.91 1.28 -5.47
C LEU A 164 8.43 1.15 -5.45
N ALA A 165 9.00 0.16 -6.14
CA ALA A 165 10.45 0.00 -6.29
C ALA A 165 11.07 1.15 -7.11
N VAL A 166 10.42 1.59 -8.19
CA VAL A 166 10.83 2.76 -8.97
C VAL A 166 10.75 4.03 -8.12
N ALA A 167 9.62 4.27 -7.45
CA ALA A 167 9.44 5.41 -6.55
C ALA A 167 10.51 5.45 -5.44
N GLY A 168 10.80 4.29 -4.83
CA GLY A 168 11.86 4.15 -3.85
C GLY A 168 13.25 4.44 -4.44
N THR A 169 13.58 3.86 -5.61
CA THR A 169 14.89 4.01 -6.24
C THR A 169 15.17 5.47 -6.61
N LEU A 170 14.17 6.16 -7.17
CA LEU A 170 14.24 7.61 -7.43
C LEU A 170 14.47 8.39 -6.13
N ALA A 171 13.73 8.06 -5.06
CA ALA A 171 13.92 8.69 -3.75
C ALA A 171 15.35 8.49 -3.20
N ARG A 172 15.91 7.28 -3.35
CA ARG A 172 17.29 6.98 -2.92
C ARG A 172 18.33 7.71 -3.76
N ALA A 173 18.15 7.73 -5.08
CA ALA A 173 19.09 8.38 -5.99
C ALA A 173 19.13 9.89 -5.77
N MET A 174 17.97 10.52 -5.57
CA MET A 174 17.88 11.96 -5.39
C MET A 174 18.22 12.41 -3.96
N PHE A 175 17.92 11.60 -2.93
CA PHE A 175 17.93 12.08 -1.53
C PHE A 175 18.81 11.26 -0.58
N GLY A 176 19.37 10.13 -1.02
CA GLY A 176 20.26 9.30 -0.19
C GLY A 176 19.58 8.58 0.99
N PHE A 177 18.24 8.56 1.04
CA PHE A 177 17.47 7.83 2.05
C PHE A 177 17.53 6.31 1.84
N GLU A 178 17.31 5.57 2.92
CA GLU A 178 17.09 4.13 2.85
C GLU A 178 15.61 3.85 2.55
N ILE A 179 15.40 2.98 1.56
CA ILE A 179 14.07 2.56 1.13
C ILE A 179 13.69 1.34 1.96
N GLU A 180 12.50 1.34 2.53
CA GLU A 180 11.97 0.13 3.14
C GLU A 180 11.63 -0.90 2.05
N PRO A 181 11.99 -2.19 2.22
CA PRO A 181 11.49 -3.22 1.34
C PRO A 181 9.96 -3.19 1.37
N GLN A 182 9.31 -3.02 0.22
CA GLN A 182 7.85 -2.88 0.17
C GLN A 182 7.16 -4.24 0.23
N PHE A 183 7.79 -5.25 -0.34
CA PHE A 183 7.38 -6.64 -0.28
C PHE A 183 8.54 -7.51 0.17
N ASN A 184 8.23 -8.59 0.88
CA ASN A 184 9.20 -9.60 1.29
C ASN A 184 8.67 -10.98 0.90
N GLU A 185 8.65 -11.22 -0.41
CA GLU A 185 8.29 -12.50 -1.04
C GLU A 185 7.01 -13.11 -0.40
N PRO A 186 5.84 -12.49 -0.63
CA PRO A 186 4.58 -12.86 0.05
C PRO A 186 4.14 -14.29 -0.23
N TYR A 187 4.55 -14.86 -1.36
CA TYR A 187 4.33 -16.26 -1.72
C TYR A 187 5.13 -17.27 -0.86
N LEU A 188 6.06 -16.81 -0.01
CA LEU A 188 6.76 -17.64 0.99
C LEU A 188 6.15 -17.49 2.40
N ALA A 189 4.92 -16.97 2.51
CA ALA A 189 4.25 -16.84 3.79
C ALA A 189 3.99 -18.20 4.44
N THR A 190 4.20 -18.26 5.75
CA THR A 190 3.96 -19.48 6.57
C THR A 190 2.62 -19.46 7.29
N SER A 191 1.93 -18.31 7.30
CA SER A 191 0.63 -18.09 7.95
C SER A 191 0.02 -16.75 7.48
N LEU A 192 -1.26 -16.47 7.80
CA LEU A 192 -1.90 -15.19 7.44
C LEU A 192 -1.26 -14.03 8.20
N GLN A 193 -0.88 -14.25 9.46
CA GLN A 193 -0.13 -13.25 10.23
C GLN A 193 1.22 -12.91 9.58
N ASP A 194 1.93 -13.91 9.06
CA ASP A 194 3.21 -13.71 8.37
C ASP A 194 3.01 -12.98 7.03
N PHE A 195 2.00 -13.38 6.26
CA PHE A 195 1.62 -12.73 5.00
C PHE A 195 1.35 -11.23 5.21
N TRP A 196 0.35 -10.88 6.02
CA TRP A 196 -0.09 -9.49 6.20
C TRP A 196 0.87 -8.65 7.04
N GLY A 197 1.55 -9.25 8.02
CA GLY A 197 2.34 -8.50 8.99
C GLY A 197 3.80 -8.28 8.59
N ARG A 198 4.36 -9.13 7.70
CA ARG A 198 5.80 -9.19 7.43
C ARG A 198 6.18 -9.30 5.96
N ARG A 199 5.24 -9.57 5.05
CA ARG A 199 5.57 -9.85 3.66
C ARG A 199 4.80 -9.05 2.63
N TRP A 200 3.53 -8.75 2.89
CA TRP A 200 2.66 -7.97 2.02
C TRP A 200 2.65 -6.50 2.40
N ASN A 201 2.92 -5.62 1.42
CA ASN A 201 2.83 -4.16 1.51
C ASN A 201 3.28 -3.58 2.87
N LEU A 202 4.59 -3.65 3.11
CA LEU A 202 5.21 -3.23 4.35
C LEU A 202 5.11 -1.72 4.60
N ILE A 203 4.87 -0.92 3.57
CA ILE A 203 4.59 0.53 3.70
C ILE A 203 3.25 0.72 4.41
N VAL A 204 2.21 0.03 3.98
CA VAL A 204 0.89 0.08 4.64
C VAL A 204 1.01 -0.42 6.08
N THR A 205 1.74 -1.51 6.29
CA THR A 205 1.98 -2.04 7.62
C THR A 205 2.74 -1.06 8.51
N SER A 206 3.75 -0.36 7.99
CA SER A 206 4.57 0.58 8.76
C SER A 206 3.80 1.84 9.14
N ILE A 207 2.83 2.26 8.32
CA ILE A 207 1.97 3.41 8.63
C ILE A 207 0.79 3.06 9.54
N LEU A 208 0.13 1.91 9.34
CA LEU A 208 -1.02 1.48 10.16
C LEU A 208 -0.64 1.11 11.60
N ARG A 209 0.61 0.65 11.83
CA ARG A 209 1.09 0.33 13.18
C ARG A 209 1.01 1.53 14.15
N PRO A 210 1.65 2.68 13.87
CA PRO A 210 1.57 3.84 14.73
C PRO A 210 0.22 4.55 14.70
N THR A 211 -0.48 4.58 13.56
CA THR A 211 -1.75 5.33 13.46
C THR A 211 -2.95 4.60 14.05
N VAL A 212 -2.99 3.26 13.96
CA VAL A 212 -4.16 2.46 14.33
C VAL A 212 -3.82 1.43 15.40
N TYR A 213 -2.82 0.58 15.14
CA TYR A 213 -2.52 -0.55 16.03
C TYR A 213 -2.10 -0.11 17.43
N TYR A 214 -1.13 0.79 17.57
CA TYR A 214 -0.63 1.20 18.89
C TYR A 214 -1.69 1.98 19.71
N PRO A 215 -2.44 2.94 19.14
CA PRO A 215 -3.52 3.61 19.86
C PRO A 215 -4.58 2.63 20.36
N ILE A 216 -5.10 1.75 19.49
CA ILE A 216 -6.13 0.78 19.88
C ILE A 216 -5.56 -0.18 20.93
N ARG A 217 -4.37 -0.74 20.72
CA ARG A 217 -3.74 -1.65 21.69
C ARG A 217 -3.56 -0.99 23.06
N ARG A 218 -3.15 0.28 23.11
CA ARG A 218 -2.98 1.03 24.37
C ARG A 218 -4.32 1.16 25.11
N ILE A 219 -5.39 1.51 24.40
CA ILE A 219 -6.74 1.60 24.98
C ILE A 219 -7.20 0.22 25.45
N SER A 220 -7.09 -0.80 24.60
CA SER A 220 -7.51 -2.16 24.90
C SER A 220 -6.70 -2.83 26.01
N THR A 221 -5.45 -2.42 26.24
CA THR A 221 -4.65 -2.93 27.37
C THR A 221 -5.26 -2.54 28.71
N ARG A 222 -5.88 -1.35 28.79
CA ARG A 222 -6.57 -0.89 30.01
C ARG A 222 -7.87 -1.66 30.27
N LEU A 223 -8.51 -2.19 29.22
CA LEU A 223 -9.82 -2.83 29.31
C LEU A 223 -9.76 -4.37 29.36
N LEU A 224 -8.88 -4.99 28.56
CA LEU A 224 -8.83 -6.44 28.32
C LEU A 224 -7.53 -7.09 28.81
N GLY A 225 -6.62 -6.30 29.39
CA GLY A 225 -5.29 -6.74 29.81
C GLY A 225 -4.31 -6.96 28.66
N SER A 226 -3.01 -7.01 29.00
CA SER A 226 -1.90 -7.07 28.03
C SER A 226 -1.97 -8.31 27.11
N ARG A 227 -2.49 -9.44 27.62
CA ARG A 227 -2.58 -10.70 26.87
C ARG A 227 -3.53 -10.61 25.66
N TRP A 228 -4.63 -9.89 25.78
CA TRP A 228 -5.69 -9.84 24.77
C TRP A 228 -5.79 -8.51 24.03
N ALA A 229 -5.08 -7.47 24.49
CA ALA A 229 -5.05 -6.15 23.89
C ALA A 229 -4.66 -6.12 22.40
N SER A 230 -3.93 -7.14 21.91
CA SER A 230 -3.55 -7.24 20.51
C SER A 230 -4.72 -7.56 19.58
N LEU A 231 -5.76 -8.26 20.07
CA LEU A 231 -6.86 -8.73 19.21
C LEU A 231 -7.69 -7.57 18.62
N PRO A 232 -8.26 -6.64 19.41
CA PRO A 232 -9.00 -5.50 18.87
C PRO A 232 -8.09 -4.58 18.04
N ALA A 233 -6.80 -4.50 18.37
CA ALA A 233 -5.84 -3.71 17.59
C ALA A 233 -5.60 -4.31 16.19
N ILE A 234 -5.46 -5.63 16.08
CA ILE A 234 -5.37 -6.31 14.77
C ILE A 234 -6.65 -6.07 13.98
N PHE A 235 -7.81 -6.32 14.60
CA PHE A 235 -9.10 -6.13 13.93
C PHE A 235 -9.28 -4.70 13.41
N GLY A 236 -8.98 -3.69 14.24
CA GLY A 236 -9.06 -2.28 13.86
C GLY A 236 -8.15 -1.90 12.69
N VAL A 237 -6.93 -2.47 12.62
CA VAL A 237 -6.02 -2.29 11.48
C VAL A 237 -6.66 -2.80 10.18
N PHE A 238 -7.30 -3.97 10.21
CA PHE A 238 -7.96 -4.52 9.04
C PHE A 238 -9.20 -3.71 8.64
N VAL A 239 -9.99 -3.22 9.60
CA VAL A 239 -11.12 -2.32 9.30
C VAL A 239 -10.65 -1.05 8.61
N VAL A 240 -9.64 -0.36 9.16
CA VAL A 240 -9.11 0.87 8.55
C VAL A 240 -8.48 0.58 7.18
N SER A 241 -7.78 -0.55 7.04
CA SER A 241 -7.25 -0.99 5.73
C SER A 241 -8.39 -1.22 4.73
N GLY A 242 -9.49 -1.86 5.13
CA GLY A 242 -10.66 -2.09 4.28
C GLY A 242 -11.27 -0.79 3.77
N LEU A 243 -11.50 0.17 4.67
CA LEU A 243 -12.02 1.49 4.31
C LEU A 243 -11.12 2.25 3.33
N MET A 244 -9.80 2.20 3.52
CA MET A 244 -8.85 2.83 2.62
C MET A 244 -8.83 2.17 1.24
N HIS A 245 -8.97 0.84 1.16
CA HIS A 245 -9.08 0.16 -0.12
C HIS A 245 -10.41 0.43 -0.80
N GLU A 246 -11.52 0.52 -0.06
CA GLU A 246 -12.82 0.92 -0.60
C GLU A 246 -12.74 2.31 -1.24
N LEU A 247 -12.06 3.26 -0.58
CA LEU A 247 -11.82 4.59 -1.11
C LEU A 247 -10.96 4.56 -2.39
N ILE A 248 -9.90 3.76 -2.43
CA ILE A 248 -9.07 3.59 -3.63
C ILE A 248 -9.88 2.98 -4.78
N PHE A 249 -10.71 1.98 -4.48
CA PHE A 249 -11.60 1.36 -5.45
C PHE A 249 -12.65 2.34 -5.97
N TYR A 250 -13.18 3.20 -5.12
CA TYR A 250 -14.06 4.28 -5.53
C TYR A 250 -13.35 5.22 -6.53
N TYR A 251 -12.09 5.60 -6.30
CA TYR A 251 -11.36 6.42 -7.26
C TYR A 251 -11.10 5.70 -8.59
N LEU A 252 -10.77 4.40 -8.56
CA LEU A 252 -10.47 3.60 -9.75
C LEU A 252 -11.72 3.33 -10.59
N THR A 253 -12.83 2.97 -9.94
CA THR A 253 -14.08 2.54 -10.60
C THR A 253 -15.04 3.70 -10.88
N ARG A 254 -14.99 4.77 -10.08
CA ARG A 254 -15.95 5.89 -10.09
C ARG A 254 -17.41 5.46 -9.88
N VAL A 255 -17.60 4.34 -9.21
CA VAL A 255 -18.92 3.78 -8.85
C VAL A 255 -19.05 3.73 -7.33
N ALA A 256 -20.27 3.88 -6.82
CA ALA A 256 -20.56 3.83 -5.39
C ALA A 256 -19.95 2.57 -4.71
N PRO A 257 -19.41 2.70 -3.49
CA PRO A 257 -18.87 1.59 -2.71
C PRO A 257 -19.85 0.42 -2.59
N THR A 258 -19.36 -0.79 -2.86
CA THR A 258 -20.13 -2.02 -2.69
C THR A 258 -19.82 -2.71 -1.37
N TRP A 259 -18.76 -2.28 -0.69
CA TRP A 259 -18.26 -2.84 0.56
C TRP A 259 -17.70 -4.26 0.45
N GLU A 260 -17.68 -4.87 -0.75
CA GLU A 260 -17.09 -6.18 -1.03
C GLU A 260 -15.62 -6.23 -0.57
N VAL A 261 -14.85 -5.19 -0.89
CA VAL A 261 -13.43 -5.09 -0.53
C VAL A 261 -13.25 -4.85 0.96
N THR A 262 -14.09 -4.02 1.57
CA THR A 262 -14.07 -3.84 3.03
C THR A 262 -14.32 -5.18 3.75
N TRP A 263 -15.28 -5.98 3.27
CA TRP A 263 -15.56 -7.31 3.79
C TRP A 263 -14.40 -8.30 3.61
N PHE A 264 -13.66 -8.21 2.49
CA PHE A 264 -12.42 -8.96 2.32
C PHE A 264 -11.46 -8.69 3.48
N PHE A 265 -11.18 -7.42 3.81
CA PHE A 265 -10.27 -7.11 4.92
C PHE A 265 -10.84 -7.48 6.29
N ILE A 266 -12.13 -7.30 6.53
CA ILE A 266 -12.76 -7.73 7.80
C ILE A 266 -12.60 -9.23 7.99
N LEU A 267 -12.88 -10.03 6.95
CA LEU A 267 -12.74 -11.49 7.00
C LEU A 267 -11.29 -11.89 7.31
N HIS A 268 -10.31 -11.26 6.65
CA HIS A 268 -8.88 -11.47 6.94
C HIS A 268 -8.51 -11.05 8.37
N GLY A 269 -9.08 -9.95 8.87
CA GLY A 269 -8.87 -9.49 10.24
C GLY A 269 -9.36 -10.50 11.27
N VAL A 270 -10.57 -11.05 11.07
CA VAL A 270 -11.12 -12.13 11.91
C VAL A 270 -10.24 -13.38 11.82
N ALA A 271 -9.81 -13.78 10.62
CA ALA A 271 -8.97 -14.94 10.42
C ALA A 271 -7.60 -14.80 11.12
N VAL A 272 -6.96 -13.64 11.04
CA VAL A 272 -5.68 -13.37 11.74
C VAL A 272 -5.89 -13.31 13.26
N VAL A 273 -6.98 -12.73 13.74
CA VAL A 273 -7.33 -12.75 15.17
C VAL A 273 -7.52 -14.18 15.66
N ALA A 274 -8.27 -15.01 14.93
CA ALA A 274 -8.47 -16.42 15.24
C ALA A 274 -7.13 -17.17 15.23
N GLU A 275 -6.27 -16.94 14.24
CA GLU A 275 -4.93 -17.52 14.16
C GLU A 275 -4.08 -17.16 15.39
N VAL A 276 -4.14 -15.91 15.86
CA VAL A 276 -3.44 -15.45 17.08
C VAL A 276 -3.99 -16.12 18.34
N VAL A 277 -5.31 -16.29 18.44
CA VAL A 277 -5.94 -17.01 19.55
C VAL A 277 -5.51 -18.47 19.56
N VAL A 278 -5.59 -19.15 18.41
CA VAL A 278 -5.15 -20.54 18.25
C VAL A 278 -3.69 -20.69 18.64
N LYS A 279 -2.80 -19.82 18.14
CA LYS A 279 -1.37 -19.84 18.51
C LYS A 279 -1.13 -19.62 20.01
N LYS A 280 -1.99 -18.89 20.72
CA LYS A 280 -1.86 -18.62 22.16
C LYS A 280 -2.43 -19.73 23.06
N VAL A 281 -3.36 -20.54 22.54
CA VAL A 281 -4.08 -21.58 23.32
C VAL A 281 -3.55 -22.97 22.99
N VAL A 282 -3.20 -23.23 21.73
CA VAL A 282 -2.74 -24.54 21.27
C VAL A 282 -1.23 -24.70 21.52
N PRO A 283 -0.79 -25.79 22.17
CA PRO A 283 0.63 -26.08 22.38
C PRO A 283 1.41 -26.14 21.06
N ASP A 284 2.68 -25.72 21.09
CA ASP A 284 3.54 -25.67 19.91
C ASP A 284 3.64 -27.02 19.17
N LYS A 285 3.52 -28.15 19.90
CA LYS A 285 3.59 -29.51 19.36
C LYS A 285 2.42 -29.90 18.44
N MET A 286 1.26 -29.23 18.56
CA MET A 286 0.07 -29.49 17.74
C MET A 286 -0.05 -28.53 16.55
N ARG A 287 0.94 -27.67 16.33
CA ARG A 287 0.91 -26.73 15.21
C ARG A 287 1.22 -27.44 13.90
N LEU A 288 0.48 -27.08 12.87
CA LEU A 288 0.73 -27.54 11.51
C LEU A 288 2.14 -27.18 11.05
N HIS A 289 2.72 -28.04 10.21
CA HIS A 289 4.00 -27.75 9.56
C HIS A 289 3.91 -26.44 8.76
N SER A 290 4.99 -25.66 8.76
CA SER A 290 5.03 -24.30 8.19
C SER A 290 4.63 -24.25 6.72
N VAL A 291 4.98 -25.27 5.94
CA VAL A 291 4.63 -25.40 4.52
C VAL A 291 3.13 -25.61 4.33
N VAL A 292 2.50 -26.48 5.14
CA VAL A 292 1.06 -26.75 5.06
C VAL A 292 0.27 -25.52 5.49
N SER A 293 0.66 -24.91 6.61
CA SER A 293 0.07 -23.66 7.09
C SER A 293 0.23 -22.52 6.07
N GLY A 294 1.40 -22.42 5.43
CA GLY A 294 1.65 -21.45 4.36
C GLY A 294 0.78 -21.67 3.14
N ALA A 295 0.68 -22.91 2.64
CA ALA A 295 -0.18 -23.26 1.52
C ALA A 295 -1.66 -22.96 1.81
N LEU A 296 -2.14 -23.29 3.02
CA LEU A 296 -3.50 -22.96 3.46
C LEU A 296 -3.73 -21.44 3.53
N ALA A 297 -2.77 -20.69 4.06
CA ALA A 297 -2.86 -19.23 4.14
C ALA A 297 -2.91 -18.59 2.75
N LEU A 298 -2.05 -19.03 1.82
CA LEU A 298 -2.05 -18.53 0.44
C LEU A 298 -3.31 -18.94 -0.32
N GLY A 299 -3.79 -20.16 -0.13
CA GLY A 299 -5.06 -20.63 -0.68
C GLY A 299 -6.24 -19.79 -0.18
N PHE A 300 -6.29 -19.50 1.12
CA PHE A 300 -7.29 -18.62 1.72
C PHE A 300 -7.24 -17.21 1.12
N VAL A 301 -6.06 -16.61 1.00
CA VAL A 301 -5.87 -15.30 0.35
C VAL A 301 -6.36 -15.34 -1.10
N ALA A 302 -5.96 -16.34 -1.88
CA ALA A 302 -6.32 -16.45 -3.29
C ALA A 302 -7.84 -16.61 -3.49
N VAL A 303 -8.48 -17.51 -2.75
CA VAL A 303 -9.93 -17.75 -2.83
C VAL A 303 -10.71 -16.51 -2.44
N THR A 304 -10.36 -15.88 -1.32
CA THR A 304 -11.04 -14.66 -0.86
C THR A 304 -10.78 -13.47 -1.78
N ALA A 305 -9.61 -13.37 -2.42
CA ALA A 305 -9.32 -12.32 -3.40
C ALA A 305 -10.17 -12.47 -4.67
N VAL A 306 -10.30 -13.69 -5.19
CA VAL A 306 -11.18 -14.01 -6.33
C VAL A 306 -12.65 -13.75 -6.00
N TRP A 307 -13.05 -13.97 -4.75
CA TRP A 307 -14.44 -13.80 -4.31
C TRP A 307 -14.84 -12.36 -3.99
N LEU A 308 -14.01 -11.62 -3.25
CA LEU A 308 -14.40 -10.34 -2.65
C LEU A 308 -13.56 -9.14 -3.12
N PHE A 309 -12.34 -9.36 -3.62
CA PHE A 309 -11.42 -8.26 -3.95
C PHE A 309 -11.43 -7.91 -5.44
N LEU A 310 -11.30 -8.91 -6.31
CA LEU A 310 -11.16 -8.72 -7.76
C LEU A 310 -12.48 -8.45 -8.52
N PRO A 311 -13.64 -9.01 -8.12
CA PRO A 311 -14.87 -8.86 -8.91
C PRO A 311 -15.28 -7.41 -9.16
N GLN A 312 -15.12 -6.52 -8.18
CA GLN A 312 -15.47 -5.11 -8.35
C GLN A 312 -14.61 -4.40 -9.41
N LEU A 313 -13.32 -4.76 -9.54
CA LEU A 313 -12.45 -4.18 -10.57
C LEU A 313 -12.84 -4.66 -11.96
N VAL A 314 -13.10 -5.97 -12.10
CA VAL A 314 -13.44 -6.59 -13.39
C VAL A 314 -14.85 -6.20 -13.84
N ARG A 315 -15.83 -6.16 -12.91
CA ARG A 315 -17.22 -5.75 -13.21
C ARG A 315 -17.30 -4.32 -13.74
N ASN A 316 -16.38 -3.45 -13.33
CA ASN A 316 -16.30 -2.05 -13.77
C ASN A 316 -15.23 -1.81 -14.85
N GLY A 317 -14.68 -2.87 -15.47
CA GLY A 317 -13.76 -2.77 -16.60
C GLY A 317 -12.41 -2.11 -16.29
N VAL A 318 -12.00 -2.03 -15.01
CA VAL A 318 -10.73 -1.40 -14.62
C VAL A 318 -9.55 -2.21 -15.18
N ASP A 319 -9.68 -3.53 -15.22
CA ASP A 319 -8.69 -4.44 -15.80
C ASP A 319 -8.42 -4.15 -17.28
N GLU A 320 -9.48 -3.93 -18.08
CA GLU A 320 -9.39 -3.62 -19.51
C GLU A 320 -8.86 -2.22 -19.75
N LYS A 321 -9.36 -1.25 -18.97
CA LYS A 321 -8.93 0.15 -19.05
C LYS A 321 -7.43 0.28 -18.76
N SER A 322 -6.93 -0.36 -17.71
CA SER A 322 -5.50 -0.35 -17.39
C SER A 322 -4.66 -0.91 -18.53
N ILE A 323 -5.07 -2.03 -19.14
CA ILE A 323 -4.32 -2.64 -20.25
C ILE A 323 -4.31 -1.72 -21.47
N GLY A 324 -5.45 -1.11 -21.83
CA GLY A 324 -5.53 -0.16 -22.93
C GLY A 324 -4.64 1.07 -22.71
N GLU A 325 -4.51 1.54 -21.47
CA GLU A 325 -3.63 2.66 -21.12
C GLU A 325 -2.14 2.26 -21.19
N TYR A 326 -1.77 1.05 -20.76
CA TYR A 326 -0.40 0.54 -20.91
C TYR A 326 -0.01 0.32 -22.38
N SER A 327 -0.91 -0.19 -23.21
CA SER A 327 -0.65 -0.34 -24.66
C SER A 327 -0.32 1.00 -25.30
N LYS A 328 -1.12 2.03 -25.02
CA LYS A 328 -0.89 3.40 -25.54
C LYS A 328 0.46 3.96 -25.10
N LEU A 329 0.88 3.70 -23.86
CA LEU A 329 2.19 4.10 -23.37
C LEU A 329 3.32 3.38 -24.14
N MET A 330 3.17 2.08 -24.40
CA MET A 330 4.18 1.33 -25.16
C MET A 330 4.28 1.79 -26.61
N ASP A 331 3.14 2.10 -27.24
CA ASP A 331 3.12 2.62 -28.61
C ASP A 331 3.78 4.01 -28.69
N LEU A 332 3.57 4.86 -27.67
CA LEU A 332 4.27 6.14 -27.55
C LEU A 332 5.78 5.95 -27.41
N ILE A 333 6.24 5.03 -26.56
CA ILE A 333 7.67 4.75 -26.38
C ILE A 333 8.29 4.22 -27.67
N LYS A 334 7.59 3.31 -28.37
CA LYS A 334 8.05 2.80 -29.68
C LYS A 334 8.16 3.91 -30.73
N GLY A 335 7.24 4.88 -30.72
CA GLY A 335 7.31 6.03 -31.64
C GLY A 335 8.40 7.06 -31.28
N LEU A 336 8.86 7.09 -30.02
CA LEU A 336 9.94 7.95 -29.55
C LEU A 336 11.33 7.32 -29.67
N LEU A 337 11.40 5.99 -29.78
CA LEU A 337 12.64 5.28 -30.07
C LEU A 337 12.88 5.34 -31.57
N PRO A 338 13.87 6.11 -32.06
CA PRO A 338 14.24 6.05 -33.46
C PRO A 338 14.80 4.65 -33.71
N PHE A 339 14.14 3.87 -34.55
CA PHE A 339 14.79 2.75 -35.22
C PHE A 339 15.57 3.27 -36.41
#